data_AF-A0A382CFY3-F1
#
_entry.id   AF-A0A382CFY3-F1
#
_cell.length_a   1.000
_cell.length_b   1.000
_cell.length_c   1.000
_cell.angle_alpha   90.00
_cell.angle_beta   90.00
_cell.angle_gamma   90.00
#
_symmetry.space_group_name_H-M   'P 1'
#
loop_
_entity.id
_entity.type
_entity.pdbx_description
1 polymer ?
#
loop_
_entity_poly.entity_id
_entity_poly.type
_entity_poly.pdbx_seq_one_letter_code
_entity_poly.pdbx_strand_id
1 'polypeptide(L)' 'MFRFFTSKKWFLWAYLGSTVILTSLWLSVQIDVKINEWFGVFYDMIQKALGTPNAITMTEYLEGLYSFGKLAALWIVLGL' A
#
# COMPACT_ATOMS: atom_id res chain seq x y z
N MET A 1 23.83 23.66 8.24
CA MET A 1 22.79 22.86 7.56
C MET A 1 21.46 22.83 8.33
N PHE A 2 21.44 22.53 9.63
CA PHE A 2 20.19 22.39 10.44
C PHE A 2 19.44 23.68 10.84
N ARG A 3 19.86 24.84 10.35
CA ARG A 3 19.23 26.14 10.73
C ARG A 3 17.75 26.21 10.36
N PHE A 4 17.31 25.38 9.41
CA PHE A 4 15.90 25.22 9.06
C PHE A 4 15.07 24.63 10.20
N PHE A 5 15.60 23.61 10.89
CA PHE A 5 14.92 22.94 12.00
C PHE A 5 15.01 23.70 13.33
N THR A 6 16.09 24.46 13.55
CA THR A 6 16.32 25.18 14.81
C THR A 6 15.81 26.62 14.82
N SER A 7 15.39 27.17 13.68
CA SER A 7 14.85 28.52 13.59
C SER A 7 13.39 28.57 14.04
N LYS A 8 13.07 29.43 15.01
CA LYS A 8 11.70 29.65 15.51
C LYS A 8 10.71 30.03 14.39
N LYS A 9 11.17 30.75 13.36
CA LYS A 9 10.34 31.15 12.20
C LYS A 9 9.84 29.93 11.40
N TRP A 10 10.66 28.90 11.29
CA TRP A 10 10.42 27.74 10.44
C TRP A 10 10.04 26.48 11.22
N PHE A 11 10.05 26.54 12.55
CA PHE A 11 9.83 25.39 13.43
C PHE A 11 8.60 24.57 13.04
N LEU A 12 7.42 25.20 12.92
CA LEU A 12 6.19 24.49 12.54
C LEU A 12 6.30 23.84 11.16
N TRP A 13 6.83 24.56 10.16
CA TRP A 13 7.02 24.05 8.80
C TRP A 13 8.02 22.90 8.72
N ALA A 14 9.14 23.02 9.42
CA ALA A 14 10.20 22.04 9.41
C ALA A 14 9.74 20.72 10.02
N TYR A 15 9.12 20.77 11.19
CA TYR A 15 8.68 19.55 11.87
C TYR A 15 7.41 18.95 11.25
N LEU A 16 6.37 19.74 10.95
CA LEU A 16 5.18 19.20 10.30
C LEU A 16 5.49 18.66 8.90
N GLY A 17 6.28 19.40 8.11
CA GLY A 17 6.68 18.95 6.78
C GLY A 17 7.48 17.65 6.83
N SER A 18 8.45 17.54 7.75
CA SER A 18 9.20 16.29 7.94
C SER A 18 8.31 15.15 8.42
N THR A 19 7.40 15.39 9.36
CA THR A 19 6.44 14.36 9.81
C THR A 19 5.58 13.88 8.65
N VAL A 20 5.05 14.77 7.82
CA VAL A 20 4.25 14.40 6.65
C VAL A 20 5.06 13.54 5.67
N ILE A 21 6.28 13.97 5.32
CA ILE A 21 7.16 13.23 4.38
C ILE A 21 7.49 11.84 4.92
N LEU A 22 7.95 11.76 6.17
CA LEU A 22 8.34 10.48 6.79
C LEU A 22 7.15 9.54 6.93
N THR A 23 5.96 10.08 7.25
CA THR A 23 4.74 9.28 7.38
C THR A 23 4.26 8.79 6.02
N SER A 24 4.29 9.65 4.99
CA SER A 24 3.95 9.28 3.61
C SER A 24 4.86 8.16 3.10
N LEU A 25 6.18 8.30 3.25
CA LEU A 25 7.14 7.26 2.87
C LEU A 25 6.90 5.95 3.61
N TRP A 26 6.66 6.01 4.92
CA TRP A 26 6.37 4.81 5.71
C TRP A 26 5.09 4.11 5.24
N LEU A 27 4.01 4.88 5.00
CA LEU A 27 2.75 4.34 4.49
C LEU A 27 2.91 3.71 3.11
N SER A 28 3.66 4.34 2.19
CA SER A 28 3.94 3.78 0.86
C SER A 28 4.59 2.40 0.97
N VAL A 29 5.63 2.25 1.79
CA VAL A 29 6.29 0.96 2.01
C VAL A 29 5.34 -0.09 2.58
N GLN A 30 4.47 0.28 3.52
CA GLN A 30 3.48 -0.66 4.08
C GLN A 30 2.48 -1.14 3.01
N ILE A 31 2.12 -0.28 2.07
CA ILE A 31 1.19 -0.65 0.99
C ILE A 31 1.88 -1.58 0.00
N ASP A 32 3.14 -1.30 -0.35
CA ASP A 32 3.93 -2.15 -1.24
C ASP A 32 4.07 -3.58 -0.67
N VAL A 33 4.33 -3.70 0.64
CA VAL A 33 4.36 -5.01 1.33
C VAL A 33 3.03 -5.74 1.21
N LYS A 34 1.90 -5.06 1.46
CA LYS A 34 0.57 -5.66 1.34
C LYS A 34 0.22 -6.07 -0.09
N ILE A 35 0.63 -5.29 -1.07
CA ILE A 35 0.46 -5.64 -2.50
C ILE A 35 1.26 -6.90 -2.83
N ASN A 36 2.50 -7.01 -2.34
CA ASN A 36 3.32 -8.21 -2.54
C ASN A 36 2.73 -9.46 -1.88
N GLU A 37 2.23 -9.34 -0.65
CA GLU A 37 1.51 -10.43 0.02
C GLU A 37 0.26 -10.84 -0.76
N TRP A 38 -0.52 -9.86 -1.22
CA TRP A 38 -1.69 -10.11 -2.05
C TRP A 38 -1.34 -10.88 -3.34
N PHE A 39 -0.25 -10.51 -4.02
CA PHE A 39 0.21 -11.23 -5.21
C PHE A 39 0.47 -12.71 -4.93
N GLY A 40 1.09 -13.03 -3.79
CA GLY A 40 1.32 -14.41 -3.38
C GLY A 40 0.01 -15.19 -3.21
N VAL A 41 -0.91 -14.66 -2.39
CA VAL A 41 -2.20 -15.31 -2.12
C VAL A 41 -3.06 -15.45 -3.38
N PHE A 42 -3.06 -14.43 -4.22
CA PHE A 42 -3.81 -14.46 -5.48
C PHE A 42 -3.24 -15.50 -6.45
N TYR A 43 -1.91 -15.62 -6.53
CA TYR A 43 -1.28 -16.63 -7.35
C TYR A 43 -1.59 -18.06 -6.87
N ASP A 44 -1.58 -18.30 -5.57
CA ASP A 44 -1.99 -19.59 -4.98
C ASP A 44 -3.44 -19.94 -5.33
N MET A 45 -4.34 -18.94 -5.31
CA MET A 45 -5.73 -19.10 -5.72
C MET A 45 -5.82 -19.53 -7.20
N ILE A 46 -5.07 -18.88 -8.09
CA ILE A 46 -5.02 -19.24 -9.51
C ILE A 46 -4.48 -20.67 -9.70
N GLN A 47 -3.40 -21.04 -9.00
CA GLN A 47 -2.86 -22.40 -9.07
C GLN A 47 -3.88 -23.44 -8.63
N LYS A 48 -4.62 -23.18 -7.54
CA LYS A 48 -5.69 -24.06 -7.05
C LYS A 48 -6.82 -24.21 -8.08
N ALA A 49 -7.23 -23.11 -8.72
CA ALA A 49 -8.25 -23.13 -9.76
C ALA A 49 -7.82 -23.94 -10.99
N LEU A 50 -6.53 -23.91 -11.34
CA LEU A 50 -5.96 -24.69 -12.46
C LEU A 50 -5.72 -26.16 -12.10
N GLY A 51 -5.35 -26.45 -10.85
CA GLY A 51 -5.02 -27.80 -10.39
C GLY A 51 -6.24 -28.67 -10.06
N THR A 52 -7.39 -28.08 -9.74
CA THR A 52 -8.61 -28.83 -9.45
C THR A 52 -9.85 -28.11 -10.00
N PRO A 53 -10.63 -28.75 -10.88
CA PRO A 53 -11.87 -28.15 -11.40
C PRO A 53 -12.83 -27.77 -10.27
N ASN A 54 -13.46 -26.60 -10.38
CA ASN A 54 -14.41 -26.04 -9.41
C ASN A 54 -13.85 -25.82 -7.98
N ALA A 55 -12.53 -25.77 -7.81
CA ALA A 55 -11.91 -25.56 -6.50
C ALA A 55 -11.93 -24.11 -5.99
N ILE A 56 -12.25 -23.16 -6.88
CA ILE A 56 -12.43 -21.74 -6.59
C ILE A 56 -13.72 -21.29 -7.30
N THR A 57 -14.50 -20.47 -6.60
CA THR A 57 -15.72 -19.84 -7.11
C THR A 57 -15.42 -18.51 -7.80
N MET A 58 -16.31 -18.08 -8.68
CA MET A 58 -16.21 -16.76 -9.31
C MET A 58 -16.23 -15.62 -8.27
N THR A 59 -16.99 -15.79 -7.18
CA THR A 59 -17.05 -14.81 -6.09
C THR A 59 -15.69 -14.65 -5.40
N GLU A 60 -15.02 -15.75 -5.05
CA GLU A 60 -13.68 -15.71 -4.44
C GLU A 60 -12.66 -15.02 -5.36
N TYR A 61 -12.73 -15.30 -6.67
CA TYR A 61 -11.88 -14.63 -7.65
C TYR A 61 -12.13 -13.11 -7.71
N LEU A 62 -13.40 -12.69 -7.77
CA LEU A 62 -13.77 -11.29 -7.79
C LEU A 62 -13.43 -10.57 -6.48
N GLU A 63 -13.55 -11.23 -5.33
CA GLU A 63 -13.09 -10.72 -4.04
C GLU A 63 -11.56 -10.53 -4.02
N GLY A 64 -10.82 -11.46 -4.60
CA GLY A 64 -9.39 -11.33 -4.85
C GLY A 64 -9.06 -10.06 -5.60
N LEU A 65 -9.69 -9.83 -6.76
CA LEU A 65 -9.49 -8.62 -7.56
C LEU A 65 -9.94 -7.34 -6.83
N TYR A 66 -11.05 -7.38 -6.11
CA TYR A 66 -11.56 -6.23 -5.37
C TYR A 66 -10.63 -5.83 -4.22
N SER A 67 -10.03 -6.80 -3.53
CA SER A 67 -9.05 -6.54 -2.47
C SER A 67 -7.78 -5.87 -3.03
N PHE A 68 -7.30 -6.26 -4.21
CA PHE A 68 -6.24 -5.54 -4.92
C PHE A 68 -6.66 -4.12 -5.28
N GLY A 69 -7.87 -3.95 -5.83
CA GLY A 69 -8.40 -2.64 -6.18
C GLY A 69 -8.39 -1.65 -5.01
N LYS A 70 -8.70 -2.12 -3.79
CA LYS A 70 -8.58 -1.29 -2.57
C LYS A 70 -7.14 -0.87 -2.26
N LEU A 71 -6.20 -1.80 -2.36
CA LEU A 71 -4.78 -1.51 -2.11
C LEU A 71 -4.23 -0.52 -3.14
N ALA A 72 -4.55 -0.72 -4.42
CA ALA A 72 -4.17 0.18 -5.51
C ALA A 72 -4.80 1.57 -5.35
N ALA A 73 -6.08 1.66 -4.99
CA ALA A 73 -6.74 2.94 -4.73
C ALA A 73 -6.09 3.69 -3.55
N LEU A 74 -5.75 2.98 -2.46
CA LEU A 74 -5.06 3.57 -1.32
C LEU A 74 -3.66 4.09 -1.71
N TRP A 75 -2.94 3.33 -2.53
CA TRP A 75 -1.63 3.71 -3.05
C TRP A 75 -1.71 5.00 -3.89
N ILE A 76 -2.69 5.10 -4.81
CA ILE A 76 -2.94 6.28 -5.64
C ILE A 76 -3.37 7.50 -4.80
N VAL A 77 -4.11 7.31 -3.72
CA VAL A 77 -4.56 8.43 -2.86
C VAL A 77 -3.42 8.99 -2.01
N LEU A 78 -2.52 8.13 -1.54
CA LEU A 78 -1.39 8.52 -0.69
C LEU A 78 -0.16 8.96 -1.50
N GLY A 79 -0.04 8.47 -2.73
CA GLY A 79 0.97 8.85 -3.69
C GLY A 79 0.51 10.01 -4.57
N LEU A 80 1.25 11.13 -4.47
CA LEU A 80 1.75 11.93 -5.60
C LEU A 80 1.28 11.51 -7.00
#